data_AF-A0A2T0BKQ6-F1
#
_entry.id   AF-A0A2T0BKQ6-F1
#
_cell.length_a   1.000
_cell.length_b   1.000
_cell.length_c   1.000
_cell.angle_alpha   90.00
_cell.angle_beta   90.00
_cell.angle_gamma   90.00
#
_symmetry.space_group_name_H-M   'P 1'
#
loop_
_entity.id
_entity.type
_entity.pdbx_description
1 polymer ?
#
loop_
_entity_poly.entity_id
_entity_poly.type
_entity_poly.pdbx_seq_one_letter_code
_entity_poly.pdbx_strand_id
1 'polypeptide(L)'
;MKTIKNKIILVISITCVLSLLLSSGVSYFIFHNFVIGESENKISAQSDKYAGIINGWIDGQGKILNEITDGVQQMGFSDDKKILEYLTAKTKSNPYSLAVYMGFKDKKYLDGSGWVPDNNFDCTQRIWYKGAAEKKD
;
A
#
# COMPACT_ATOMS: atom_id res chain seq x y z
N MET A 1 55.73 43.66 27.92
CA MET A 1 55.10 44.60 26.96
C MET A 1 54.77 43.83 25.69
N LYS A 2 53.49 43.69 25.31
CA LYS A 2 53.13 43.00 24.05
C LYS A 2 53.65 43.85 22.88
N THR A 3 54.62 43.33 22.13
CA THR A 3 55.17 43.96 20.92
C THR A 3 54.07 44.12 19.86
N ILE A 4 54.15 45.18 19.04
CA ILE A 4 53.17 45.52 18.00
C ILE A 4 52.86 44.32 17.08
N LYS A 5 53.85 43.46 16.81
CA LYS A 5 53.70 42.18 16.10
C LYS A 5 52.59 41.30 16.68
N ASN A 6 52.53 41.12 18.01
CA ASN A 6 51.51 40.26 18.63
C ASN A 6 50.09 40.82 18.51
N LYS A 7 49.93 42.15 18.46
CA LYS A 7 48.62 42.76 18.23
C LYS A 7 48.14 42.52 16.80
N ILE A 8 49.03 42.66 15.81
CA ILE A 8 48.71 42.43 14.39
C ILE A 8 48.34 40.96 14.14
N ILE A 9 49.14 40.02 14.66
CA ILE A 9 48.88 38.58 14.53
C ILE A 9 47.52 38.21 15.15
N LEU A 10 47.18 38.80 16.30
CA LEU A 10 45.92 38.53 16.99
C LEU A 10 44.71 39.05 16.20
N VAL A 11 44.78 40.25 15.62
CA VAL A 11 43.70 40.79 14.77
C VAL A 11 43.49 39.93 13.53
N ILE A 12 44.56 39.55 12.83
CA ILE A 12 44.45 38.70 11.63
C ILE A 12 43.85 37.34 11.99
N SER A 13 44.29 36.73 13.09
CA SER A 13 43.77 35.44 13.56
C SER A 13 42.27 35.52 13.87
N ILE A 14 41.82 36.58 14.55
CA ILE A 14 40.40 36.80 14.84
C ILE A 14 39.59 36.96 13.56
N THR A 15 40.07 37.75 12.59
CA THR A 15 39.37 37.93 11.31
C THR A 15 39.23 36.62 10.55
N CYS A 16 40.29 35.80 10.52
CA CYS A 16 40.24 34.46 9.91
C CYS A 16 39.26 33.53 10.61
N VAL A 17 39.21 33.56 11.95
CA VAL A 17 38.25 32.74 12.71
C VAL A 17 36.82 33.19 12.43
N LEU A 18 36.55 34.50 12.39
CA LEU A 18 35.23 35.03 12.09
C LEU A 18 34.77 34.69 10.67
N SER A 19 35.65 34.78 9.68
CA SER A 19 35.30 34.42 8.30
C SER A 19 35.00 32.93 8.15
N LEU A 20 35.74 32.06 8.84
CA LEU A 20 35.46 30.62 8.89
C LEU A 20 34.12 30.31 9.54
N LEU A 21 33.80 30.96 10.67
CA LEU A 21 32.53 30.76 11.37
C LEU A 21 31.34 31.20 10.51
N LEU A 22 31.43 32.35 9.84
CA LEU A 22 30.39 32.83 8.94
C LEU A 22 30.18 31.87 7.76
N SER A 23 31.27 31.44 7.11
CA SER A 23 31.22 30.47 6.02
C SER A 23 30.59 29.14 6.46
N SER A 24 30.97 28.64 7.64
CA SER A 24 30.41 27.42 8.20
C SER A 24 28.91 27.53 8.48
N GLY A 25 28.45 28.65 9.04
CA GLY A 25 27.03 28.87 9.32
C GLY A 25 26.16 28.88 8.05
N VAL A 26 26.60 29.58 7.01
CA VAL A 26 25.90 29.60 5.71
C VAL A 26 25.90 28.22 5.07
N SER A 27 27.04 27.52 5.09
CA SER A 27 27.17 26.17 4.55
C SER A 27 26.26 25.19 5.27
N TYR A 28 26.19 25.27 6.61
CA TYR A 28 25.30 24.44 7.41
C TYR A 28 23.82 24.68 7.07
N PHE A 29 23.41 25.94 6.92
CA PHE A 29 22.02 26.27 6.56
C PHE A 29 21.62 25.69 5.20
N ILE A 30 22.48 25.86 4.19
CA ILE A 30 22.26 25.31 2.84
C ILE A 30 22.20 23.78 2.91
N PHE A 31 23.19 23.17 3.58
CA PHE A 31 23.28 21.72 3.71
C PHE A 31 22.06 21.14 4.42
N HIS A 32 21.62 21.76 5.52
CA HIS A 32 20.45 21.34 6.27
C HIS A 32 19.19 21.34 5.38
N ASN A 33 18.90 22.45 4.70
CA ASN A 33 17.73 22.55 3.83
C ASN A 33 17.79 21.56 2.66
N PHE A 34 18.97 21.39 2.06
CA PHE A 34 19.17 20.44 0.97
C PHE A 34 18.94 18.99 1.44
N VAL A 35 19.50 18.60 2.58
CA VAL A 35 19.36 17.25 3.14
C VAL A 35 17.93 16.96 3.53
N ILE A 36 17.24 17.90 4.18
CA ILE A 36 15.83 17.71 4.57
C ILE A 36 14.95 17.59 3.33
N GLY A 37 15.08 18.50 2.35
CA GLY A 37 14.28 18.45 1.13
C GLY A 37 14.53 17.17 0.31
N GLU A 38 15.79 16.74 0.19
CA GLU A 38 16.12 15.47 -0.48
C GLU A 38 15.57 14.26 0.28
N SER A 39 15.62 14.28 1.61
CA SER A 39 15.07 13.22 2.45
C SER A 39 13.54 13.12 2.30
N GLU A 40 12.83 14.24 2.35
CA GLU A 40 11.39 14.31 2.16
C GLU A 40 10.99 13.82 0.76
N ASN A 41 11.67 14.31 -0.29
CA ASN A 41 11.43 13.88 -1.66
C ASN A 41 11.64 12.37 -1.82
N LYS A 42 12.70 11.82 -1.22
CA LYS A 42 12.99 10.39 -1.29
C LYS A 42 11.95 9.56 -0.54
N ILE A 43 11.51 10.01 0.64
CA ILE A 43 10.45 9.33 1.40
C ILE A 43 9.14 9.37 0.63
N SER A 44 8.78 10.51 0.04
CA SER A 44 7.57 10.65 -0.80
C SER A 44 7.64 9.73 -2.01
N ALA A 45 8.73 9.78 -2.78
CA ALA A 45 8.89 8.95 -3.97
C ALA A 45 8.87 7.45 -3.67
N GLN A 46 9.44 7.02 -2.54
CA GLN A 46 9.32 5.61 -2.10
C GLN A 46 7.89 5.28 -1.68
N SER A 47 7.22 6.18 -0.96
CA SER A 47 5.82 5.98 -0.56
C SER A 47 4.92 5.83 -1.79
N ASP A 48 5.07 6.71 -2.78
CA ASP A 48 4.33 6.65 -4.04
C ASP A 48 4.64 5.36 -4.82
N LYS A 49 5.90 4.95 -4.85
CA LYS A 49 6.30 3.67 -5.47
C LYS A 49 5.60 2.48 -4.83
N TYR A 50 5.62 2.38 -3.50
CA TYR A 50 4.97 1.27 -2.80
C TYR A 50 3.45 1.34 -2.88
N ALA A 51 2.85 2.53 -2.85
CA ALA A 51 1.43 2.73 -3.12
C ALA A 51 1.07 2.22 -4.54
N GLY A 52 1.89 2.53 -5.54
CA GLY A 52 1.72 2.02 -6.91
C GLY A 52 1.78 0.49 -7.00
N ILE A 53 2.72 -0.14 -6.29
CA ILE A 53 2.83 -1.61 -6.22
C ILE A 53 1.60 -2.22 -5.57
N ILE A 54 1.14 -1.67 -4.44
CA ILE A 54 -0.06 -2.16 -3.73
C ILE A 54 -1.30 -1.98 -4.62
N ASN A 55 -1.47 -0.82 -5.24
CA ASN A 55 -2.59 -0.54 -6.13
C ASN A 55 -2.60 -1.50 -7.32
N GLY A 56 -1.45 -1.75 -7.95
CA GLY A 56 -1.34 -2.72 -9.04
C GLY A 56 -1.69 -4.14 -8.62
N TRP A 57 -1.28 -4.54 -7.41
CA TRP A 57 -1.64 -5.86 -6.87
C TRP A 57 -3.15 -5.97 -6.58
N ILE A 58 -3.76 -4.95 -5.97
CA ILE A 58 -5.22 -4.90 -5.71
C ILE A 58 -6.01 -4.93 -7.02
N ASP A 59 -5.60 -4.16 -8.04
CA ASP A 59 -6.23 -4.17 -9.37
C ASP A 59 -6.14 -5.56 -10.02
N GLY A 60 -5.00 -6.23 -9.89
CA GLY A 60 -4.83 -7.62 -10.32
C GLY A 60 -5.82 -8.58 -9.64
N GLN A 61 -6.01 -8.46 -8.33
CA GLN A 61 -7.02 -9.26 -7.62
C GLN A 61 -8.45 -8.93 -8.06
N GLY A 62 -8.76 -7.65 -8.33
CA GLY A 62 -10.05 -7.22 -8.87
C GLY A 62 -10.36 -7.83 -10.23
N LYS A 63 -9.37 -7.88 -11.13
CA LYS A 63 -9.51 -8.53 -12.44
C LYS A 63 -9.80 -10.03 -12.32
N ILE A 64 -9.09 -10.73 -11.43
CA ILE A 64 -9.35 -12.15 -11.16
C ILE A 64 -10.79 -12.34 -10.65
N LEU A 65 -11.27 -11.46 -9.76
CA LEU A 65 -12.65 -11.53 -9.25
C LEU A 65 -13.69 -11.29 -10.37
N ASN A 66 -13.43 -10.37 -11.29
CA ASN A 66 -14.29 -10.12 -12.45
C ASN A 66 -14.33 -11.35 -13.37
N GLU A 67 -13.18 -11.96 -13.69
CA GLU A 67 -13.13 -13.19 -14.49
C GLU A 67 -13.92 -14.34 -13.85
N ILE A 68 -13.85 -14.48 -12.53
CA ILE A 68 -14.62 -15.47 -11.78
C ILE A 68 -16.11 -15.16 -11.87
N THR A 69 -16.48 -13.89 -11.72
CA THR A 69 -17.87 -13.42 -11.81
C THR A 69 -18.46 -13.71 -13.20
N ASP A 70 -17.74 -13.35 -14.27
CA ASP A 70 -18.14 -13.62 -15.65
C ASP A 70 -18.28 -15.12 -15.90
N GLY A 71 -17.34 -15.93 -15.40
CA GLY A 71 -17.42 -17.38 -15.48
C GLY A 71 -18.66 -17.96 -14.83
N VAL A 72 -19.01 -17.48 -13.63
CA VAL A 72 -20.24 -17.89 -12.93
C VAL A 72 -21.49 -17.45 -13.70
N GLN A 73 -21.52 -16.21 -14.20
CA GLN A 73 -22.65 -15.70 -14.99
C GLN A 73 -22.89 -16.53 -16.26
N GLN A 74 -21.82 -16.90 -16.97
CA GLN A 74 -21.90 -17.75 -18.18
C GLN A 74 -22.41 -19.16 -17.87
N MET A 75 -22.07 -19.72 -16.71
CA MET A 75 -22.59 -21.02 -16.29
C MET A 75 -24.06 -20.98 -15.88
N GLY A 76 -24.56 -19.81 -15.48
CA GLY A 76 -25.86 -19.62 -14.85
C GLY A 76 -25.88 -20.05 -13.38
N PHE A 77 -27.00 -19.78 -12.70
CA PHE A 77 -27.15 -19.95 -11.24
C PHE A 77 -27.99 -21.16 -10.83
N SER A 78 -28.31 -22.07 -11.76
CA SER A 78 -29.23 -23.20 -11.52
C SER A 78 -28.54 -24.47 -11.00
N ASP A 79 -27.23 -24.61 -11.18
CA ASP A 79 -26.47 -25.80 -10.80
C ASP A 79 -25.38 -25.44 -9.77
N ASP A 80 -25.74 -25.57 -8.49
CA ASP A 80 -24.85 -25.26 -7.38
C ASP A 80 -23.60 -26.15 -7.35
N LYS A 81 -23.70 -27.40 -7.82
CA LYS A 81 -22.56 -28.32 -7.84
C LYS A 81 -21.53 -27.85 -8.86
N LYS A 82 -21.98 -27.49 -10.06
CA LYS A 82 -21.10 -26.96 -11.12
C LYS A 82 -20.42 -25.66 -10.69
N ILE A 83 -21.16 -24.76 -10.04
CA ILE A 83 -20.59 -23.51 -9.49
C ILE A 83 -19.56 -23.83 -8.42
N LEU A 84 -19.86 -24.72 -7.47
CA LEU A 84 -18.94 -25.10 -6.41
C LEU A 84 -17.65 -25.74 -6.95
N GLU A 85 -17.74 -26.61 -7.97
CA GLU A 85 -16.58 -27.20 -8.64
C GLU A 85 -15.69 -26.12 -9.28
N TYR A 86 -16.30 -25.12 -9.92
CA TYR A 86 -15.58 -23.99 -10.50
C TYR A 86 -14.89 -23.12 -9.43
N LEU A 87 -15.61 -22.75 -8.36
CA LEU A 87 -15.04 -21.98 -7.25
C LEU A 87 -13.89 -22.75 -6.57
N THR A 88 -14.02 -24.07 -6.44
CA THR A 88 -12.96 -24.95 -5.92
C THR A 88 -11.72 -24.93 -6.81
N ALA A 89 -11.90 -25.03 -8.13
CA ALA A 89 -10.79 -24.95 -9.08
C ALA A 89 -10.09 -23.57 -8.99
N LYS A 90 -10.86 -22.48 -8.94
CA LYS A 90 -10.33 -21.11 -8.82
C LYS A 90 -9.60 -20.88 -7.49
N THR A 91 -10.12 -21.43 -6.39
CA THR A 91 -9.45 -21.41 -5.08
C THR A 91 -8.09 -22.10 -5.16
N LYS A 92 -8.04 -23.33 -5.69
CA LYS A 92 -6.78 -24.09 -5.81
C LYS A 92 -5.75 -23.43 -6.74
N SER A 93 -6.21 -22.74 -7.78
CA SER A 93 -5.32 -22.07 -8.74
C SER A 93 -4.80 -20.71 -8.28
N ASN A 94 -5.40 -20.10 -7.25
CA ASN A 94 -5.03 -18.77 -6.80
C ASN A 94 -4.21 -18.83 -5.50
N PRO A 95 -2.88 -18.71 -5.54
CA PRO A 95 -2.04 -18.77 -4.34
C PRO A 95 -2.23 -17.58 -3.39
N TYR A 96 -2.91 -16.52 -3.83
CA TYR A 96 -3.15 -15.31 -3.05
C TYR A 96 -4.51 -15.29 -2.35
N SER A 97 -5.36 -16.28 -2.60
CA SER A 97 -6.68 -16.39 -1.95
C SER A 97 -6.76 -17.60 -1.05
N LEU A 98 -7.28 -17.42 0.15
CA LEU A 98 -7.61 -18.51 1.07
C LEU A 98 -8.84 -19.31 0.60
N ALA A 99 -9.79 -18.61 -0.03
CA ALA A 99 -11.04 -19.18 -0.50
C ALA A 99 -11.66 -18.27 -1.57
N VAL A 100 -12.16 -18.86 -2.65
CA VAL A 100 -13.10 -18.22 -3.57
C VAL A 100 -14.50 -18.75 -3.23
N TYR A 101 -15.42 -17.85 -2.94
CA TYR A 101 -16.74 -18.19 -2.44
C TYR A 101 -17.82 -17.28 -3.02
N MET A 102 -19.06 -17.73 -2.92
CA MET A 102 -20.23 -17.02 -3.41
C MET A 102 -21.35 -17.07 -2.37
N GLY A 103 -21.85 -15.90 -1.97
CA GLY A 103 -23.06 -15.76 -1.16
C GLY A 103 -24.26 -15.36 -2.00
N PHE A 104 -25.41 -15.95 -1.73
CA PHE A 104 -26.66 -15.70 -2.43
C PHE A 104 -27.63 -14.91 -1.55
N LYS A 105 -28.61 -14.25 -2.17
CA LYS A 105 -29.61 -13.44 -1.47
C LYS A 105 -30.51 -14.25 -0.53
N ASP A 106 -30.70 -15.53 -0.84
CA ASP A 106 -31.43 -16.50 -0.02
C ASP A 106 -30.57 -17.11 1.12
N LYS A 107 -29.40 -16.52 1.38
CA LYS A 107 -28.40 -16.94 2.38
C LYS A 107 -27.64 -18.21 2.03
N LYS A 108 -27.90 -18.83 0.87
CA LYS A 108 -27.05 -19.93 0.38
C LYS A 108 -25.61 -19.44 0.25
N TYR A 109 -24.68 -20.33 0.52
CA TYR A 109 -23.25 -20.04 0.50
C TYR A 109 -22.49 -21.22 -0.10
N LEU A 110 -21.66 -20.94 -1.10
CA LEU A 110 -20.79 -21.91 -1.76
C LEU A 110 -19.33 -21.49 -1.55
N ASP A 111 -18.50 -22.42 -1.07
CA ASP A 111 -17.11 -22.12 -0.70
C ASP A 111 -16.14 -23.11 -1.36
N GLY A 112 -15.26 -22.60 -2.23
CA GLY A 112 -14.26 -23.40 -2.94
C GLY A 112 -13.13 -23.94 -2.06
N SER A 113 -13.01 -23.50 -0.80
CA SER A 113 -12.08 -24.09 0.16
C SER A 113 -12.60 -25.39 0.78
N GLY A 114 -13.90 -25.68 0.63
CA GLY A 114 -14.58 -26.81 1.26
C GLY A 114 -15.12 -26.49 2.65
N TRP A 115 -15.08 -25.23 3.11
CA TRP A 115 -15.73 -24.83 4.35
C TRP A 115 -17.26 -24.91 4.21
N VAL A 116 -17.90 -25.61 5.14
CA VAL A 116 -19.35 -25.70 5.25
C VAL A 116 -19.81 -24.88 6.47
N PRO A 117 -20.62 -23.84 6.28
CA PRO A 117 -21.05 -22.99 7.38
C PRO A 117 -22.05 -23.71 8.30
N ASP A 118 -22.12 -23.25 9.55
CA ASP A 118 -23.18 -23.67 10.47
C ASP A 118 -24.54 -23.06 10.11
N ASN A 119 -25.61 -23.54 10.75
CA ASN A 119 -26.98 -23.08 10.47
C ASN A 119 -27.22 -21.59 10.84
N ASN A 120 -26.34 -20.97 11.62
CA ASN A 120 -26.48 -19.58 12.05
C ASN A 120 -25.73 -18.60 11.14
N PHE A 121 -24.94 -19.11 10.20
CA PHE A 121 -24.21 -18.29 9.26
C PHE A 121 -25.14 -17.62 8.26
N ASP A 122 -25.01 -16.30 8.15
CA ASP A 122 -25.75 -15.50 7.18
C ASP A 122 -24.76 -14.69 6.34
N CYS A 123 -24.55 -15.12 5.08
CA CYS A 123 -23.64 -14.46 4.16
C CYS A 123 -24.07 -13.01 3.85
N THR A 124 -25.38 -12.71 3.91
CA THR A 124 -25.93 -11.37 3.64
C THR A 124 -25.59 -10.35 4.72
N GLN A 125 -25.22 -10.82 5.92
CA GLN A 125 -24.82 -9.95 7.03
C GLN A 125 -23.33 -9.58 7.01
N ARG A 126 -22.54 -10.20 6.13
CA ARG A 126 -21.09 -10.01 6.09
C ARG A 126 -20.71 -8.68 5.43
N ILE A 127 -19.64 -8.06 5.92
CA ILE A 127 -19.13 -6.77 5.41
C ILE A 127 -18.85 -6.81 3.90
N TRP A 128 -18.33 -7.93 3.39
CA TRP A 128 -18.04 -8.10 1.97
C TRP A 128 -19.32 -8.17 1.13
N TYR A 129 -20.39 -8.79 1.65
CA TYR A 129 -21.66 -8.89 0.95
C TYR A 129 -22.36 -7.54 0.91
N LYS A 130 -22.44 -6.86 2.07
CA LYS A 130 -23.05 -5.52 2.17
C LYS A 130 -22.29 -4.52 1.29
N GLY A 131 -20.96 -4.52 1.36
CA GLY A 131 -20.13 -3.65 0.54
C GLY A 131 -20.30 -3.90 -0.96
N ALA A 132 -20.43 -5.16 -1.40
CA ALA A 132 -20.73 -5.48 -2.79
C ALA A 132 -22.15 -5.07 -3.21
N ALA A 133 -23.15 -5.24 -2.34
CA ALA A 133 -24.54 -4.92 -2.62
C ALA A 133 -24.85 -3.41 -2.62
N GLU A 134 -24.11 -2.63 -1.83
CA GLU A 134 -24.25 -1.16 -1.77
C GLU A 134 -23.60 -0.47 -2.97
N LYS A 135 -22.60 -1.11 -3.57
CA LYS A 135 -21.93 -0.61 -4.76
C LYS A 135 -22.83 -0.84 -5.98
N LYS A 136 -23.62 0.16 -6.33
CA LYS A 136 -24.28 0.23 -7.64
C LYS A 136 -23.22 0.61 -8.66
N ASP A 137 -23.01 -0.25 -9.65
CA ASP A 137 -22.31 0.12 -10.89
C ASP A 137 -23.06 1.25 -11.61
#